data_AF-A0A5M8NZ52-F1
#
_entry.id   AF-A0A5M8NZ52-F1
#
_cell.length_a   1.000
_cell.length_b   1.000
_cell.length_c   1.000
_cell.angle_alpha   90.00
_cell.angle_beta   90.00
_cell.angle_gamma   90.00
#
_symmetry.space_group_name_H-M   'P 1'
#
loop_
_entity.id
_entity.type
_entity.pdbx_description
1 polymer ?
#
loop_
_entity_poly.entity_id
_entity_poly.type
_entity_poly.pdbx_seq_one_letter_code
_entity_poly.pdbx_strand_id
1 'polypeptide(L)'
;MRTFLMLDALNTLDAFNAVFDINYYKTHKNHYYAWLCLRKLQRDAMLKETFNILAHKLSVWNWMVALKEILFIGLRKIPYLRAFYKSVVVKRRCK
;
A
#
# COMPACT_ATOMS: atom_id res chain seq x y z
N MET A 1 8.99 3.12 -3.99
CA MET A 1 7.66 2.55 -4.33
C MET A 1 6.96 3.35 -5.42
N ARG A 2 6.78 4.67 -5.27
CA ARG A 2 6.14 5.52 -6.29
C ARG A 2 6.81 5.46 -7.68
N THR A 3 8.14 5.45 -7.74
CA THR A 3 8.93 5.39 -8.98
C THR A 3 8.62 4.14 -9.81
N PHE A 4 8.54 2.96 -9.19
CA PHE A 4 8.17 1.71 -9.87
C PHE A 4 6.78 1.78 -10.52
N LEU A 5 5.80 2.32 -9.80
CA LEU A 5 4.44 2.47 -10.29
C LEU A 5 4.35 3.46 -11.46
N MET A 6 5.13 4.55 -11.42
CA MET A 6 5.21 5.48 -12.54
C MET A 6 5.91 4.87 -13.76
N LEU A 7 6.98 4.12 -13.58
CA LEU A 7 7.67 3.41 -14.66
C LEU A 7 6.80 2.31 -15.29
N ASP A 8 6.01 1.60 -14.48
CA ASP A 8 5.02 0.60 -14.94
C ASP A 8 3.86 1.29 -15.69
N ALA A 9 3.42 2.47 -15.23
CA ALA A 9 2.42 3.27 -15.93
C ALA A 9 2.93 3.77 -17.30
N LEU A 10 4.22 4.11 -17.40
CA LEU A 10 4.88 4.54 -18.63
C LEU A 10 5.31 3.37 -19.52
N ASN A 11 5.10 2.12 -19.09
CA ASN A 11 5.54 0.91 -19.78
C ASN A 11 7.06 0.88 -20.08
N THR A 12 7.86 1.60 -19.30
CA THR A 12 9.32 1.71 -19.46
C THR A 12 10.08 0.86 -18.43
N LEU A 13 9.35 0.04 -17.67
CA LEU A 13 9.90 -0.73 -16.56
C LEU A 13 11.09 -1.60 -17.00
N ASP A 14 10.97 -2.30 -18.12
CA ASP A 14 12.01 -3.22 -18.63
C ASP A 14 13.30 -2.50 -19.04
N ALA A 15 13.24 -1.20 -19.40
CA ALA A 15 14.43 -0.41 -19.72
C ALA A 15 15.31 -0.14 -18.49
N PHE A 16 14.76 -0.25 -17.28
CA PHE A 16 15.49 0.01 -16.03
C PHE A 16 15.89 -1.26 -15.29
N ASN A 17 15.90 -2.42 -15.95
CA ASN A 17 16.29 -3.70 -15.35
C ASN A 17 17.73 -3.70 -14.82
N ALA A 18 18.60 -2.86 -15.40
CA ALA A 18 19.98 -2.70 -14.96
C ALA A 18 20.12 -1.93 -13.63
N VAL A 19 19.12 -1.12 -13.26
CA VAL A 19 19.17 -0.22 -12.10
C VAL A 19 18.24 -0.69 -10.98
N PHE A 20 17.14 -1.36 -11.33
CA PHE A 20 16.15 -1.82 -10.37
C PHE A 20 15.85 -3.30 -10.54
N ASP A 21 15.64 -3.99 -9.42
CA ASP A 21 15.20 -5.38 -9.41
C ASP A 21 13.72 -5.49 -9.81
N ILE A 22 13.50 -5.66 -11.12
CA ILE A 22 12.17 -5.82 -11.71
C ILE A 22 11.51 -7.11 -11.24
N ASN A 23 12.29 -8.17 -11.00
CA ASN A 23 11.75 -9.46 -10.55
C ASN A 23 11.16 -9.34 -9.14
N TYR A 24 11.81 -8.59 -8.27
CA TYR A 24 11.26 -8.26 -6.97
C TYR A 24 9.95 -7.45 -7.08
N TYR A 25 9.88 -6.50 -8.03
CA TYR A 25 8.64 -5.76 -8.28
C TYR A 25 7.51 -6.65 -8.80
N LYS A 26 7.80 -7.51 -9.79
CA LYS A 26 6.81 -8.42 -10.40
C LYS A 26 6.24 -9.40 -9.36
N THR A 27 7.09 -9.94 -8.49
CA THR A 27 6.66 -10.84 -7.39
C THR A 27 5.79 -10.14 -6.35
N HIS A 28 6.05 -8.87 -6.05
CA HIS A 28 5.31 -8.11 -5.04
C HIS A 28 4.28 -7.13 -5.64
N LYS A 29 3.94 -7.27 -6.92
CA LYS A 29 3.12 -6.32 -7.68
C LYS A 29 1.78 -6.02 -7.04
N ASN A 30 1.10 -7.05 -6.51
CA ASN A 30 -0.18 -6.91 -5.83
C ASN A 30 -0.08 -6.05 -4.56
N HIS A 31 1.03 -6.13 -3.83
CA HIS A 31 1.27 -5.28 -2.66
C HIS A 31 1.44 -3.81 -3.07
N TYR A 32 2.19 -3.53 -4.14
CA TYR A 32 2.34 -2.17 -4.67
C TYR A 32 1.01 -1.59 -5.17
N TYR A 33 0.16 -2.43 -5.77
CA TYR A 33 -1.17 -2.06 -6.23
C TYR A 33 -2.16 -1.80 -5.08
N ALA A 34 -2.13 -2.63 -4.03
CA ALA A 34 -2.90 -2.37 -2.81
C ALA A 34 -2.46 -1.05 -2.15
N TRP A 35 -1.16 -0.76 -2.10
CA TRP A 35 -0.63 0.51 -1.63
C TRP A 35 -1.12 1.70 -2.47
N LEU A 36 -1.15 1.56 -3.80
CA LEU A 36 -1.67 2.59 -4.71
C LEU A 36 -3.17 2.87 -4.44
N CYS A 37 -3.98 1.82 -4.26
CA CYS A 37 -5.39 1.95 -3.89
C CYS A 37 -5.57 2.67 -2.54
N LEU A 38 -4.74 2.35 -1.55
CA LEU A 38 -4.78 2.99 -0.24
C LEU A 38 -4.44 4.49 -0.34
N ARG A 39 -3.43 4.86 -1.14
CA ARG A 39 -3.06 6.25 -1.42
C ARG A 39 -4.16 7.02 -2.14
N LYS A 40 -4.86 6.35 -3.07
CA LYS A 40 -6.04 6.91 -3.73
C LYS A 40 -7.16 7.22 -2.73
N LEU A 41 -7.44 6.30 -1.80
CA LEU A 41 -8.42 6.51 -0.73
C LEU A 41 -8.02 7.64 0.22
N GLN A 42 -6.72 7.83 0.46
CA GLN A 42 -6.17 8.97 1.20
C GLN A 42 -6.18 10.30 0.44
N ARG A 43 -6.69 10.32 -0.80
CA ARG A 43 -6.78 11.50 -1.68
C ARG A 43 -5.42 12.14 -2.00
N ASP A 44 -4.36 11.35 -2.12
CA ASP A 44 -3.05 11.83 -2.59
C ASP A 44 -3.16 12.30 -4.06
N ALA A 45 -3.13 13.61 -4.29
CA ALA A 45 -3.30 14.21 -5.62
C ALA A 45 -2.19 13.81 -6.59
N MET A 46 -0.97 13.62 -6.08
CA MET A 46 0.23 13.34 -6.86
C MET A 46 0.26 11.95 -7.52
N LEU A 47 -0.58 11.02 -7.03
CA LEU A 47 -0.69 9.65 -7.53
C LEU A 47 -1.97 9.45 -8.35
N LYS A 48 -2.79 10.50 -8.53
CA LYS A 48 -4.09 10.42 -9.20
C LYS A 48 -3.96 10.02 -10.66
N GLU A 49 -3.00 10.59 -11.38
CA GLU A 49 -2.73 10.26 -12.79
C GLU A 49 -2.18 8.84 -12.94
N THR A 50 -1.19 8.48 -12.12
CA THR A 50 -0.61 7.12 -12.10
C THR A 50 -1.68 6.07 -11.81
N PHE A 51 -2.62 6.38 -10.91
CA PHE A 51 -3.77 5.54 -10.65
C PHE A 51 -4.69 5.41 -11.86
N ASN A 52 -5.04 6.51 -12.54
CA ASN A 52 -5.91 6.44 -13.72
C ASN A 52 -5.32 5.54 -14.82
N ILE A 53 -4.01 5.64 -15.04
CA ILE A 53 -3.33 4.81 -16.02
C ILE A 53 -3.34 3.34 -15.60
N LEU A 54 -3.11 3.03 -14.33
CA LEU A 54 -3.04 1.66 -13.82
C LEU A 54 -4.40 1.07 -13.38
N ALA A 55 -5.48 1.85 -13.41
CA ALA A 55 -6.81 1.45 -12.91
C ALA A 55 -7.33 0.17 -13.58
N HIS A 56 -7.04 0.00 -14.87
CA HIS A 56 -7.45 -1.20 -15.62
C HIS A 56 -6.67 -2.47 -15.21
N LYS A 57 -5.48 -2.33 -14.61
CA LYS A 57 -4.67 -3.47 -14.12
C LYS A 57 -4.98 -3.84 -12.66
N LEU A 58 -5.84 -3.07 -11.99
CA LEU A 58 -6.17 -3.27 -10.58
C LEU A 58 -7.29 -4.30 -10.39
N SER A 59 -6.98 -5.39 -9.71
CA SER A 59 -7.99 -6.38 -9.31
C SER A 59 -8.78 -5.93 -8.08
N VAL A 60 -10.02 -6.42 -7.95
CA VAL A 60 -10.90 -6.18 -6.79
C VAL A 60 -10.25 -6.60 -5.47
N TRP A 61 -9.40 -7.63 -5.49
CA TRP A 61 -8.60 -8.07 -4.34
C TRP A 61 -7.68 -6.98 -3.78
N ASN A 62 -7.04 -6.19 -4.65
CA ASN A 62 -6.13 -5.12 -4.21
C ASN A 62 -6.90 -4.02 -3.46
N TRP A 63 -8.13 -3.75 -3.89
CA TRP A 63 -9.06 -2.85 -3.19
C TRP A 63 -9.48 -3.37 -1.83
N MET A 64 -9.80 -4.67 -1.71
CA MET A 64 -10.15 -5.28 -0.41
C MET A 64 -8.99 -5.21 0.59
N VAL A 65 -7.77 -5.49 0.15
CA VAL A 65 -6.57 -5.38 0.99
C VAL A 65 -6.35 -3.94 1.45
N ALA A 66 -6.49 -2.96 0.54
CA ALA A 66 -6.37 -1.53 0.87
C ALA A 66 -7.45 -1.06 1.86
N LEU A 67 -8.69 -1.54 1.70
CA LEU A 67 -9.80 -1.25 2.61
C LEU A 67 -9.56 -1.81 4.02
N LYS A 68 -9.06 -3.05 4.12
CA LYS A 68 -8.70 -3.67 5.41
C LYS A 68 -7.65 -2.86 6.15
N GLU A 69 -6.61 -2.41 5.45
CA GLU A 69 -5.55 -1.56 6.01
C GLU A 69 -6.10 -0.22 6.53
N ILE A 70 -6.98 0.45 5.78
CA ILE A 70 -7.60 1.71 6.21
C ILE A 70 -8.50 1.51 7.42
N LEU A 71 -9.33 0.46 7.43
CA LEU A 71 -10.13 0.09 8.58
C LEU A 71 -9.25 -0.15 9.81
N PHE A 72 -8.13 -0.86 9.65
CA PHE A 72 -7.18 -1.12 10.73
C PHE A 72 -6.53 0.16 11.26
N ILE A 73 -6.12 1.08 10.38
CA ILE A 73 -5.57 2.39 10.75
C ILE A 73 -6.63 3.25 11.47
N GLY A 74 -7.86 3.24 10.96
CA GLY A 74 -9.01 3.94 11.57
C GLY A 74 -9.33 3.41 12.97
N LEU A 75 -9.45 2.09 13.12
CA LEU A 75 -9.64 1.40 14.40
C LEU A 75 -8.53 1.72 15.41
N ARG A 76 -7.28 1.84 14.94
CA ARG A 76 -6.12 2.17 15.79
C ARG A 76 -6.10 3.63 16.25
N LYS A 77 -6.78 4.54 15.53
CA LYS A 77 -6.93 5.94 15.94
C LYS A 77 -7.97 6.13 17.04
N ILE A 78 -8.77 5.12 17.34
CA ILE A 78 -9.81 5.25 18.36
C ILE A 78 -9.18 5.11 19.76
N PRO A 79 -9.32 6.13 20.64
CA PRO A 79 -8.55 6.22 21.88
C PRO A 79 -8.76 5.05 22.85
N TYR A 80 -9.96 4.43 22.85
CA TYR A 80 -10.26 3.30 23.72
C TYR A 80 -9.46 2.02 23.38
N LEU A 81 -9.22 1.73 22.09
CA LEU A 81 -8.44 0.56 21.67
C LEU A 81 -6.93 0.76 21.89
N ARG A 82 -6.45 2.01 21.81
CA ARG A 82 -5.06 2.37 22.09
C ARG A 82 -4.68 2.11 23.54
N ALA A 83 -5.59 2.40 24.47
CA ALA A 83 -5.41 2.14 25.90
C ALA A 83 -5.37 0.63 26.21
N PHE A 84 -6.25 -0.16 25.59
CA PHE A 84 -6.28 -1.62 25.75
C PHE A 84 -5.02 -2.31 25.19
N TYR A 85 -4.50 -1.85 24.04
CA TYR A 85 -3.26 -2.41 23.51
C TYR A 85 -2.04 -2.07 24.40
N LYS A 86 -2.01 -0.86 24.96
CA LYS A 86 -0.95 -0.43 25.89
C LYS A 86 -0.98 -1.25 27.18
N SER A 87 -2.16 -1.55 27.73
CA SER A 87 -2.28 -2.37 28.95
C SER A 87 -1.87 -3.84 28.73
N VAL A 88 -2.14 -4.41 27.55
CA VAL A 88 -1.72 -5.79 27.20
C VAL A 88 -0.21 -5.89 26.95
N VAL A 89 0.41 -4.92 26.28
CA VAL A 89 1.85 -4.93 25.99
C VAL A 89 2.71 -4.69 27.25
N VAL A 90 2.25 -3.84 28.17
CA VAL A 90 2.98 -3.59 29.44
C VAL A 90 2.98 -4.83 30.33
N LYS A 91 1.92 -5.65 30.30
CA LYS A 91 1.82 -6.86 31.15
C LYS A 91 2.78 -7.99 30.74
N ARG A 92 3.37 -7.95 29.53
CA ARG A 92 4.32 -8.97 29.05
C ARG A 92 5.79 -8.66 29.33
N ARG A 93 6.15 -7.46 29.83
CA ARG A 93 7.53 -7.13 30.22
C ARG A 93 7.84 -7.30 31.71
N CYS A 94 6.85 -7.69 32.51
CA CYS A 94 7.04 -7.91 33.96
C CYS A 94 7.05 -9.41 34.33
N LYS A 95 7.43 -10.29 33.40
CA LYS A 95 7.71 -11.70 33.69
C LYS A 95 9.04 -12.08 33.09
#